data_AF-A0A1G1CMV6-F1
#
_entry.id   AF-A0A1G1CMV6-F1
#
_cell.length_a   1.000
_cell.length_b   1.000
_cell.length_c   1.000
_cell.angle_alpha   90.00
_cell.angle_beta   90.00
_cell.angle_gamma   90.00
#
_symmetry.space_group_name_H-M   'P 1'
#
loop_
_entity.id
_entity.type
_entity.pdbx_description
1 polymer ?
#
loop_
_entity_poly.entity_id
_entity_poly.type
_entity_poly.pdbx_seq_one_letter_code
_entity_poly.pdbx_strand_id
1 'polypeptide(L)'
;MYLKAKKLHRFLALLIVVLALIMMVTGSIMKFPLLFPFVDPLAARRLHNTLSPFFSLALFFMAASGLTMYFYPLYLKKKTTKKTLSSTAS
;
A
#
# COMPACT_ATOMS: atom_id res chain seq x y z
N MET A 1 18.07 -5.47 7.03
CA MET A 1 17.22 -4.46 6.37
C MET A 1 15.84 -5.00 5.98
N TYR A 2 15.74 -6.20 5.37
CA TYR A 2 14.48 -6.85 4.97
C TYR A 2 13.39 -6.93 6.05
N LEU A 3 13.75 -7.29 7.30
CA LEU A 3 12.77 -7.40 8.40
C LEU A 3 12.12 -6.06 8.78
N LYS A 4 12.85 -4.94 8.68
CA LYS A 4 12.31 -3.59 8.94
C LYS A 4 11.34 -3.17 7.82
N ALA A 5 11.72 -3.44 6.55
CA ALA A 5 10.86 -3.18 5.39
C ALA A 5 9.55 -3.97 5.47
N LYS A 6 9.60 -5.25 5.89
CA LYS A 6 8.40 -6.09 6.08
C LYS A 6 7.46 -5.56 7.16
N LYS A 7 8.00 -5.07 8.29
CA LYS A 7 7.18 -4.48 9.36
C LYS A 7 6.52 -3.17 8.91
N LEU A 8 7.28 -2.31 8.22
CA LEU A 8 6.77 -1.07 7.63
C LEU A 8 5.67 -1.34 6.59
N HIS A 9 5.91 -2.27 5.66
CA HIS A 9 4.93 -2.66 4.65
C HIS A 9 3.62 -3.14 5.28
N ARG A 10 3.69 -3.97 6.32
CA ARG A 10 2.49 -4.45 7.04
C ARG A 10 1.74 -3.33 7.75
N PHE A 11 2.45 -2.33 8.29
CA PHE A 11 1.83 -1.14 8.88
C PHE A 11 1.13 -0.28 7.82
N LEU A 12 1.79 -0.03 6.68
CA LEU A 12 1.17 0.67 5.54
C LEU A 12 -0.05 -0.07 5.02
N ALA A 13 -0.02 -1.39 4.97
CA ALA A 13 -1.17 -2.21 4.57
C ALA A 13 -2.38 -1.95 5.46
N LEU A 14 -2.18 -1.97 6.78
CA LEU A 14 -3.26 -1.70 7.75
C LEU A 14 -3.80 -0.27 7.60
N LEU A 15 -2.90 0.70 7.45
CA LEU A 15 -3.29 2.10 7.23
C LEU A 15 -4.13 2.26 5.95
N ILE A 16 -3.73 1.60 4.86
CA ILE A 16 -4.45 1.61 3.58
C ILE A 16 -5.81 0.96 3.73
N VAL A 17 -5.94 -0.15 4.47
CA VAL A 17 -7.24 -0.80 4.69
C VAL A 17 -8.21 0.16 5.38
N VAL A 18 -7.76 0.85 6.43
CA VAL A 18 -8.60 1.84 7.14
C VAL A 18 -9.00 2.99 6.22
N LEU A 19 -8.04 3.56 5.48
CA LEU A 19 -8.32 4.64 4.53
C LEU A 19 -9.25 4.17 3.41
N ALA A 20 -9.06 2.96 2.87
CA ALA A 20 -9.88 2.39 1.82
C ALA A 20 -11.33 2.23 2.28
N LEU A 21 -11.58 1.80 3.52
CA LEU A 21 -12.92 1.71 4.07
C LEU A 21 -13.59 3.09 4.14
N ILE A 22 -12.88 4.12 4.60
CA ILE A 22 -13.41 5.48 4.65
C ILE A 22 -13.69 6.02 3.24
N MET A 23 -12.78 5.79 2.29
CA MET A 23 -12.94 6.19 0.89
C MET A 23 -14.10 5.45 0.21
N MET A 24 -14.31 4.17 0.54
CA MET A 24 -15.41 3.37 0.04
C MET A 24 -16.76 3.86 0.58
N VAL A 25 -16.85 4.15 1.88
CA VAL A 25 -18.08 4.67 2.51
C VAL A 25 -18.41 6.05 1.94
N THR A 26 -17.46 6.98 1.94
CA THR A 26 -17.67 8.33 1.40
C THR A 26 -17.98 8.31 -0.11
N GLY A 27 -17.33 7.44 -0.88
CA GLY A 27 -17.65 7.22 -2.29
C GLY A 27 -19.05 6.66 -2.52
N SER A 28 -19.50 5.75 -1.66
CA SER A 28 -20.84 5.17 -1.72
C SER A 28 -21.93 6.19 -1.38
N ILE A 29 -21.70 7.03 -0.37
CA ILE A 29 -22.60 8.14 -0.01
C ILE A 29 -22.76 9.12 -1.17
N MET A 30 -21.66 9.49 -1.83
CA MET A 30 -21.72 10.37 -3.01
C MET A 30 -22.45 9.72 -4.20
N LYS A 31 -22.27 8.41 -4.40
CA LYS A 31 -22.82 7.70 -5.55
C LYS A 31 -24.30 7.34 -5.38
N PHE A 32 -24.72 7.04 -4.15
CA PHE A 32 -26.08 6.61 -3.82
C PHE A 32 -26.67 7.45 -2.67
N PRO A 33 -26.90 8.75 -2.88
CA PRO A 33 -27.36 9.65 -1.81
C PRO A 33 -28.73 9.24 -1.23
N LEU A 34 -29.59 8.60 -2.04
CA LEU A 34 -30.90 8.09 -1.59
C LEU A 34 -30.79 6.99 -0.52
N LEU A 35 -29.68 6.23 -0.48
CA LEU A 35 -29.44 5.21 0.54
C LEU A 35 -28.92 5.82 1.85
N PHE A 36 -28.47 7.08 1.83
CA PHE A 36 -27.90 7.79 2.98
C PHE A 36 -28.59 9.16 3.15
N PRO A 37 -29.92 9.20 3.35
CA PRO A 37 -30.67 10.46 3.36
C PRO A 37 -30.30 11.39 4.53
N PHE A 38 -29.67 10.84 5.58
CA PHE A 38 -29.24 11.60 6.77
C PHE A 38 -27.84 12.21 6.64
N VAL A 39 -27.12 11.94 5.55
CA VAL A 39 -25.75 12.39 5.37
C VAL A 39 -25.68 13.36 4.20
N ASP A 40 -25.16 14.57 4.44
CA ASP A 40 -24.94 15.55 3.38
C ASP A 40 -23.89 15.05 2.36
N PRO A 41 -24.29 14.86 1.08
CA PRO A 41 -23.37 14.43 0.03
C PRO A 41 -22.20 15.40 -0.17
N LEU A 42 -22.39 16.69 0.10
CA LEU A 42 -21.33 17.69 -0.05
C LEU A 42 -20.25 17.52 1.02
N ALA A 43 -20.64 17.24 2.26
CA ALA A 43 -19.70 16.91 3.34
C ALA A 43 -18.92 15.62 3.02
N ALA A 44 -19.60 14.57 2.53
CA ALA A 44 -18.95 13.33 2.10
C ALA A 44 -17.93 13.58 0.98
N ARG A 45 -18.25 14.45 0.02
CA ARG A 45 -17.35 14.84 -1.08
C ARG A 45 -16.11 15.58 -0.58
N ARG A 46 -16.27 16.54 0.34
CA ARG A 46 -15.13 17.25 0.93
C ARG A 46 -14.21 16.27 1.63
N LEU A 47 -14.75 15.40 2.48
CA LEU A 47 -13.98 14.39 3.20
C LEU A 47 -13.25 13.43 2.26
N HIS A 48 -13.96 12.90 1.25
CA HIS A 48 -13.38 12.00 0.25
C HIS A 48 -12.21 12.66 -0.50
N ASN A 49 -12.41 13.89 -0.98
CA ASN A 49 -11.38 14.60 -1.75
C ASN A 49 -10.18 15.00 -0.89
N THR A 50 -10.39 15.35 0.38
CA THR A 50 -9.30 15.63 1.31
C THR A 50 -8.48 14.38 1.62
N LEU A 51 -9.12 13.22 1.77
CA LEU A 51 -8.43 11.96 2.10
C LEU A 51 -7.79 11.26 0.90
N SER A 52 -8.34 11.45 -0.31
CA SER A 52 -7.84 10.86 -1.55
C SER A 52 -6.33 11.02 -1.81
N PRO A 53 -5.71 12.21 -1.65
CA PRO A 53 -4.26 12.35 -1.83
C PRO A 53 -3.46 11.55 -0.79
N PHE A 54 -3.90 11.51 0.48
CA PHE A 54 -3.23 10.72 1.51
C PHE A 54 -3.34 9.22 1.25
N PHE A 55 -4.51 8.75 0.79
CA PHE A 55 -4.72 7.37 0.39
C PHE A 55 -3.82 6.99 -0.80
N SER A 56 -3.76 7.85 -1.82
CA SER A 56 -2.92 7.65 -3.00
C SER A 56 -1.43 7.60 -2.64
N LEU A 57 -0.98 8.50 -1.75
CA LEU A 57 0.39 8.52 -1.27
C LEU A 57 0.74 7.26 -0.46
N ALA A 58 -0.16 6.83 0.42
CA ALA A 58 0.02 5.59 1.18
C ALA A 58 0.13 4.37 0.24
N LEU A 59 -0.76 4.28 -0.75
CA LEU A 59 -0.70 3.24 -1.79
C LEU A 59 0.61 3.25 -2.56
N PHE A 60 1.12 4.43 -2.93
CA PHE A 60 2.40 4.56 -3.61
C PHE A 60 3.56 3.97 -2.78
N PHE A 61 3.65 4.34 -1.49
CA PHE A 61 4.70 3.78 -0.61
C PHE A 61 4.51 2.28 -0.33
N MET A 62 3.28 1.80 -0.28
CA MET A 62 2.96 0.37 -0.16
C MET A 62 3.41 -0.40 -1.39
N ALA A 63 3.15 0.13 -2.59
CA ALA A 63 3.63 -0.45 -3.84
C ALA A 63 5.16 -0.46 -3.91
N ALA A 64 5.81 0.67 -3.60
CA ALA A 64 7.26 0.77 -3.56
C ALA A 64 7.89 -0.22 -2.57
N SER A 65 7.37 -0.28 -1.33
CA SER A 65 7.85 -1.24 -0.32
C SER A 65 7.60 -2.69 -0.74
N GLY A 66 6.46 -3.01 -1.35
CA GLY A 66 6.17 -4.33 -1.92
C GLY A 66 7.16 -4.73 -3.02
N LEU A 67 7.45 -3.83 -3.95
CA LEU A 67 8.45 -4.04 -5.01
C LEU A 67 9.84 -4.30 -4.43
N THR A 68 10.28 -3.52 -3.43
CA THR A 68 11.58 -3.76 -2.79
C THR A 68 11.64 -5.13 -2.12
N MET A 69 10.57 -5.56 -1.45
CA MET A 69 10.49 -6.90 -0.86
C MET A 69 10.48 -8.02 -1.89
N TYR A 70 9.90 -7.79 -3.07
CA TYR A 70 9.85 -8.75 -4.17
C TYR A 70 11.21 -8.91 -4.87
N PHE A 71 11.88 -7.80 -5.19
CA PHE A 71 13.17 -7.83 -5.91
C PHE A 71 14.38 -8.16 -5.02
N TYR A 72 14.33 -7.85 -3.72
CA TYR A 72 15.43 -8.12 -2.78
C TYR A 72 15.91 -9.59 -2.77
N PRO A 73 15.05 -10.62 -2.63
CA PRO A 73 15.47 -12.02 -2.68
C PRO A 73 16.01 -12.43 -4.06
N LEU A 74 15.47 -11.88 -5.16
CA LEU A 74 15.95 -12.15 -6.52
C LEU A 74 17.38 -11.65 -6.72
N TYR A 75 17.70 -10.48 -6.16
CA TYR A 75 19.05 -9.92 -6.20
C TYR A 75 20.04 -10.73 -5.35
N LEU A 76 19.61 -11.20 -4.17
CA LEU A 76 20.43 -12.04 -3.29
C LEU A 76 20.74 -13.40 -3.91
N LYS A 77 19.74 -14.09 -4.51
CA LYS A 77 19.95 -15.38 -5.18
C LYS A 77 21.06 -15.32 -6.24
N LYS A 78 21.11 -14.23 -7.02
CA LYS A 78 22.16 -14.04 -8.04
C LYS A 78 23.57 -13.91 -7.45
N LYS A 79 23.72 -13.35 -6.24
CA LYS A 79 25.02 -13.22 -5.56
C LYS A 79 25.47 -14.54 -4.94
N THR A 80 24.56 -15.30 -4.34
CA THR A 80 24.91 -16.58 -3.70
C THR A 80 25.37 -17.61 -4.74
N THR A 81 24.69 -17.70 -5.90
CA THR A 81 25.10 -18.59 -6.99
C THR A 81 26.49 -18.26 -7.55
N LYS A 82 26.83 -16.96 -7.71
CA LYS A 82 28.18 -16.54 -8.14
C LYS A 82 29.26 -16.91 -7.12
N LYS A 83 28.98 -16.82 -5.82
CA LYS A 83 29.94 -17.14 -4.76
C LYS A 83 30.25 -18.65 -4.71
N THR A 84 29.24 -19.50 -4.91
CA THR A 84 29.44 -20.97 -4.92
C THR A 84 30.25 -21.42 -6.13
N LEU A 85 29.98 -20.87 -7.33
CA LEU A 85 30.72 -21.21 -8.56
C LEU A 85 32.21 -20.80 -8.51
N SER A 86 32.53 -19.71 -7.82
CA SER A 86 33.92 -19.27 -7.61
C SER A 86 34.68 -20.14 -6.60
N SER A 87 33.99 -20.79 -5.66
CA SER A 87 34.61 -21.59 -4.59
C SER A 87 34.87 -23.04 -4.99
N THR A 88 34.18 -23.57 -6.00
CA THR A 88 34.40 -24.90 -6.57
C THR A 88 35.41 -24.91 -7.72
N ALA A 89 35.81 -23.74 -8.19
CA ALA A 89 36.82 -23.57 -9.24
C ALA A 89 38.23 -23.26 -8.70
N SER A 90 38.41 -23.35 -7.38
CA SER A 90 39.69 -23.16 -6.66
C SER A 90 40.19 -24.48 -6.11
#